data_AF-A0A6N7F9F6-F1
#
_entry.id   AF-A0A6N7F9F6-F1
#
_cell.length_a   1.000
_cell.length_b   1.000
_cell.length_c   1.000
_cell.angle_alpha   90.00
_cell.angle_beta   90.00
_cell.angle_gamma   90.00
#
_symmetry.space_group_name_H-M   'P 1'
#
loop_
_entity.id
_entity.type
_entity.pdbx_description
1 polymer ?
#
loop_
_entity_poly.entity_id
_entity_poly.type
_entity_poly.pdbx_seq_one_letter_code
_entity_poly.pdbx_strand_id
1 'polypeptide(L)'
;MNTFEIRTFKDGRWTTDSRCNSNEEALAVANTLAGDRNIAGVKVVEETYDENQGLFREKTIFSYFKQDDKVFNPRLQKKKESAGGGAAAAAIRRAEAEKGGGLDARAWMLILGLLVSLGGNVGLAMYWGNGNLETSMAGKARSSGVDLVVYDLPPVTTNYKDKTGTKVVKMRLGLELSSQDNVAAVQERLSSIINRVANDLSALDGQDLNSATSLNQLRDALQEGVQKAAGEDTPIEGVLFKEVLVF
;
A
#
# COMPACT_ATOMS: atom_id res chain seq x y z
N MET A 1 -16.68 -11.57 26.22
CA MET A 1 -16.18 -10.22 26.55
C MET A 1 -15.24 -9.81 25.44
N ASN A 2 -15.42 -8.63 24.84
CA ASN A 2 -14.64 -8.21 23.68
C ASN A 2 -13.44 -7.41 24.17
N THR A 3 -12.27 -7.74 23.65
CA THR A 3 -11.03 -7.00 23.91
C THR A 3 -10.57 -6.37 22.61
N PHE A 4 -10.08 -5.15 22.65
CA PHE A 4 -9.59 -4.43 21.48
C PHE A 4 -8.08 -4.27 21.58
N GLU A 5 -7.35 -4.72 20.57
CA GLU A 5 -5.91 -4.58 20.48
C GLU A 5 -5.56 -3.55 19.41
N ILE A 6 -4.80 -2.53 19.81
CA ILE A 6 -4.29 -1.51 18.91
C ILE A 6 -2.89 -1.93 18.50
N ARG A 7 -2.69 -2.12 17.19
CA ARG A 7 -1.38 -2.49 16.63
C ARG A 7 -0.87 -1.33 15.78
N THR A 8 0.40 -0.98 15.96
CA THR A 8 1.11 0.03 15.17
C THR A 8 2.09 -0.65 14.22
N PHE A 9 2.30 -0.06 13.05
CA PHE A 9 3.27 -0.53 12.07
C PHE A 9 4.48 0.40 12.09
N LYS A 10 5.62 -0.12 12.51
CA LYS A 10 6.91 0.58 12.62
C LYS A 10 8.00 -0.35 12.06
N ASP A 11 8.93 0.19 11.31
CA ASP A 11 10.10 -0.55 10.77
C ASP A 11 9.75 -1.86 10.05
N GLY A 12 8.64 -1.88 9.31
CA GLY A 12 8.22 -3.06 8.54
C GLY A 12 7.48 -4.13 9.37
N ARG A 13 7.18 -3.88 10.65
CA ARG A 13 6.55 -4.86 11.54
C ARG A 13 5.33 -4.28 12.28
N TRP A 14 4.33 -5.13 12.46
CA TRP A 14 3.21 -4.86 13.37
C TRP A 14 3.58 -5.17 14.82
N THR A 15 3.35 -4.22 15.71
CA THR A 15 3.55 -4.35 17.16
C THR A 15 2.29 -3.94 17.90
N THR A 16 1.88 -4.73 18.90
CA THR A 16 0.84 -4.34 19.84
C THR A 16 1.32 -3.13 20.63
N ASP A 17 0.55 -2.06 20.56
CA ASP A 17 0.83 -0.82 21.28
C ASP A 17 0.03 -0.79 22.59
N SER A 18 -1.28 -1.04 22.51
CA SER A 18 -2.20 -0.92 23.65
C SER A 18 -3.36 -1.92 23.53
N ARG A 19 -4.00 -2.25 24.66
CA ARG A 19 -5.23 -3.05 24.73
C ARG A 19 -6.31 -2.28 25.48
N CYS A 20 -7.51 -2.26 24.93
CA CYS A 20 -8.67 -1.54 25.45
C CYS A 20 -9.85 -2.50 25.63
N ASN A 21 -10.74 -2.16 26.56
CA ASN A 21 -11.96 -2.95 26.80
C ASN A 21 -13.19 -2.34 26.12
N SER A 22 -13.04 -1.18 25.48
CA SER A 22 -14.09 -0.46 24.76
C SER A 22 -13.64 -0.11 23.34
N ASN A 23 -14.57 -0.22 22.39
CA ASN A 23 -14.36 0.15 20.99
C ASN A 23 -14.07 1.65 20.85
N GLU A 24 -14.86 2.50 21.51
CA GLU A 24 -14.73 3.96 21.43
C GLU A 24 -13.34 4.43 21.92
N GLU A 25 -12.88 3.86 23.02
CA GLU A 25 -11.54 4.11 23.57
C GLU A 25 -10.45 3.66 22.60
N ALA A 26 -10.59 2.45 22.04
CA ALA A 26 -9.63 1.91 21.09
C ALA A 26 -9.51 2.77 19.82
N LEU A 27 -10.63 3.26 19.31
CA LEU A 27 -10.67 4.16 18.15
C LEU A 27 -10.06 5.54 18.46
N ALA A 28 -10.33 6.10 19.64
CA ALA A 28 -9.76 7.38 20.05
C ALA A 28 -8.22 7.32 20.12
N VAL A 29 -7.68 6.24 20.69
CA VAL A 29 -6.23 6.00 20.76
C VAL A 29 -5.66 5.75 19.35
N ALA A 30 -6.31 4.93 18.55
CA ALA A 30 -5.86 4.65 17.19
C ALA A 30 -5.81 5.89 16.29
N ASN A 31 -6.81 6.77 16.37
CA ASN A 31 -6.82 8.05 15.67
C ASN A 31 -5.69 8.98 16.13
N THR A 32 -5.37 8.97 17.43
CA THR A 32 -4.23 9.73 17.97
C THR A 32 -2.91 9.20 17.40
N LEU A 33 -2.72 7.88 17.38
CA LEU A 33 -1.51 7.23 16.85
C LEU A 33 -1.39 7.38 15.32
N ALA A 34 -2.51 7.44 14.60
CA ALA A 34 -2.51 7.67 13.16
C ALA A 34 -1.88 9.04 12.80
N GLY A 35 -2.02 10.04 13.68
CA GLY A 35 -1.40 11.35 13.53
C GLY A 35 0.10 11.43 13.84
N ASP A 36 0.68 10.41 14.49
CA ASP A 36 2.11 10.41 14.84
C ASP A 36 2.96 10.20 13.59
N ARG A 37 3.93 11.10 13.34
CA ARG A 37 4.85 11.08 12.19
C ARG A 37 5.74 9.83 12.10
N ASN A 38 5.99 9.14 13.19
CA ASN A 38 6.87 7.97 13.23
C ASN A 38 6.12 6.64 12.99
N ILE A 39 4.79 6.66 12.94
CA ILE A 39 3.98 5.46 12.77
C ILE A 39 3.56 5.34 11.30
N ALA A 40 3.93 4.25 10.63
CA ALA A 40 3.60 4.06 9.22
C ALA A 40 2.16 3.54 9.02
N GLY A 41 1.59 2.88 10.03
CA GLY A 41 0.19 2.47 10.03
C GLY A 41 -0.32 2.11 11.42
N VAL A 42 -1.64 2.11 11.59
CA VAL A 42 -2.34 1.78 12.82
C VAL A 42 -3.53 0.91 12.45
N LYS A 43 -3.79 -0.14 13.23
CA LYS A 43 -5.03 -0.91 13.11
C LYS A 43 -5.59 -1.24 14.48
N VAL A 44 -6.91 -1.34 14.56
CA VAL A 44 -7.62 -1.81 15.75
C VAL A 44 -8.25 -3.14 15.43
N VAL A 45 -7.98 -4.08 16.32
CA VAL A 45 -8.34 -5.47 16.20
C VAL A 45 -9.26 -5.83 17.36
N GLU A 46 -10.49 -6.22 17.08
CA GLU A 46 -11.43 -6.76 18.05
C GLU A 46 -11.19 -8.28 18.19
N GLU A 47 -10.89 -8.71 19.41
CA GLU A 47 -10.81 -10.11 19.81
C GLU A 47 -12.09 -10.49 20.54
N THR A 48 -12.80 -11.46 19.98
CA THR A 48 -14.01 -12.04 20.59
C THR A 48 -13.78 -13.52 20.84
N TYR A 49 -13.95 -13.96 22.09
CA TYR A 49 -13.94 -15.39 22.41
C TYR A 49 -15.36 -15.93 22.33
N ASP A 50 -15.56 -16.93 21.48
CA ASP A 50 -16.82 -17.67 21.35
C ASP A 50 -16.77 -18.91 22.23
N GLU A 51 -17.40 -18.85 23.41
CA GLU A 51 -17.42 -19.94 24.39
C GLU A 51 -18.10 -21.20 23.87
N ASN A 52 -19.07 -21.07 22.96
CA ASN A 52 -19.79 -22.22 22.42
C ASN A 52 -18.92 -23.04 21.47
N GLN A 53 -17.95 -22.38 20.85
CA GLN A 53 -17.05 -23.00 19.87
C GLN A 53 -15.63 -23.20 20.40
N GLY A 54 -15.30 -22.60 21.55
CA GLY A 54 -13.93 -22.58 22.08
C GLY A 54 -12.95 -21.84 21.16
N LEU A 55 -13.43 -20.90 20.35
CA LEU A 55 -12.65 -20.24 19.30
C LEU A 55 -12.45 -18.76 19.60
N PHE A 56 -11.22 -18.29 19.38
CA PHE A 56 -10.91 -16.87 19.31
C PHE A 56 -11.18 -16.35 17.90
N ARG A 57 -11.97 -15.27 17.81
CA ARG A 57 -12.30 -14.57 16.57
C ARG A 57 -11.65 -13.20 16.58
N GLU A 58 -10.73 -12.98 15.64
CA GLU A 58 -10.10 -11.69 15.42
C GLU A 58 -10.82 -10.94 14.28
N LYS A 59 -11.19 -9.68 14.51
CA LYS A 59 -11.85 -8.80 13.53
C LYS A 59 -11.21 -7.41 13.54
N THR A 60 -10.58 -7.01 12.45
CA THR A 60 -10.10 -5.63 12.31
C THR A 60 -11.28 -4.68 12.11
N ILE A 61 -11.42 -3.70 13.00
CA ILE A 61 -12.50 -2.69 12.97
C ILE A 61 -12.02 -1.32 12.50
N PHE A 62 -10.71 -1.07 12.54
CA PHE A 62 -10.09 0.16 12.03
C PHE A 62 -8.73 -0.17 11.44
N SER A 63 -8.38 0.48 10.34
CA SER A 63 -7.06 0.39 9.72
C SER A 63 -6.74 1.71 9.05
N TYR A 64 -5.54 2.22 9.29
CA TYR A 64 -4.98 3.42 8.70
C TYR A 64 -3.53 3.14 8.31
N PHE A 65 -3.14 3.53 7.10
CA PHE A 65 -1.76 3.44 6.66
C PHE A 65 -1.37 4.75 5.98
N LYS A 66 -0.21 5.32 6.31
CA LYS A 66 0.21 6.61 5.76
C LYS A 66 0.45 6.59 4.25
N GLN A 67 0.70 5.41 3.70
CA GLN A 67 0.85 5.24 2.28
C GLN A 67 -0.47 5.51 1.55
N ASP A 68 -1.61 5.23 2.21
CA ASP A 68 -2.96 5.53 1.72
C ASP A 68 -3.28 7.04 1.82
N ASP A 69 -2.74 7.74 2.84
CA ASP A 69 -2.99 9.18 3.07
C ASP A 69 -2.27 10.09 2.04
N LYS A 70 -1.20 9.60 1.40
CA LYS A 70 -0.57 10.29 0.26
C LYS A 70 -1.43 10.25 -1.00
N VAL A 71 -2.40 9.35 -1.06
CA VAL A 71 -3.35 9.22 -2.18
C VAL A 71 -4.55 10.17 -1.97
N PHE A 72 -4.82 10.65 -0.75
CA PHE A 72 -6.10 11.30 -0.42
C PHE A 72 -6.07 12.82 -0.08
N ASN A 73 -5.02 13.59 -0.41
CA ASN A 73 -5.07 15.03 -0.10
C ASN A 73 -4.49 15.98 -1.18
N PRO A 74 -5.24 16.26 -2.28
CA PRO A 74 -4.83 17.25 -3.28
C PRO A 74 -4.77 18.69 -2.73
N ARG A 75 -5.28 18.97 -1.52
CA ARG A 75 -5.26 20.32 -0.90
C ARG A 75 -3.98 20.65 -0.13
N LEU A 76 -3.20 19.65 0.32
CA LEU A 76 -1.91 19.92 0.97
C LEU A 76 -0.78 20.20 -0.03
N GLN A 77 -0.92 19.75 -1.28
CA GLN A 77 0.01 20.09 -2.35
C GLN A 77 -0.18 21.54 -2.84
N LYS A 78 -1.43 22.03 -2.91
CA LYS A 78 -1.73 23.38 -3.41
C LYS A 78 -1.31 24.53 -2.47
N LYS A 79 -1.11 24.28 -1.17
CA LYS A 79 -0.65 25.31 -0.21
C LYS A 79 0.88 25.49 -0.19
N LYS A 80 1.65 24.52 -0.70
CA LYS A 80 3.10 24.69 -0.89
C LYS A 80 3.46 25.36 -2.22
N GLU A 81 2.64 25.20 -3.26
CA GLU A 81 2.90 25.84 -4.56
C GLU A 81 2.43 27.30 -4.63
N SER A 82 1.41 27.70 -3.86
CA SER A 82 0.90 29.08 -3.89
C SER A 82 1.63 30.09 -3.00
N ALA A 83 2.54 29.64 -2.11
CA ALA A 83 3.34 30.52 -1.26
C ALA A 83 4.78 30.77 -1.77
N GLY A 84 5.24 30.05 -2.81
CA GLY A 84 6.62 30.16 -3.32
C GLY A 84 6.80 31.02 -4.57
N GLY A 85 5.72 31.35 -5.29
CA GLY A 85 5.81 31.95 -6.63
C GLY A 85 6.15 33.44 -6.69
N GLY A 86 6.02 34.18 -5.58
CA GLY A 86 6.20 35.64 -5.57
C GLY A 86 7.64 36.11 -5.39
N ALA A 87 8.48 35.33 -4.69
CA ALA A 87 9.84 35.76 -4.32
C ALA A 87 10.91 35.38 -5.36
N ALA A 88 10.71 34.29 -6.10
CA ALA A 88 11.68 33.82 -7.09
C ALA A 88 11.72 34.67 -8.37
N ALA A 89 10.57 35.19 -8.81
CA ALA A 89 10.51 36.06 -10.01
C ALA A 89 11.15 37.44 -9.78
N ALA A 90 11.17 37.94 -8.54
CA ALA A 90 11.83 39.19 -8.17
C ALA A 90 13.36 39.03 -8.01
N ALA A 91 13.82 37.83 -7.62
CA ALA A 91 15.25 37.54 -7.47
C ALA A 91 15.95 37.34 -8.82
N ILE A 92 15.29 36.71 -9.80
CA ILE A 92 15.87 36.47 -11.14
C ILE A 92 16.10 37.79 -11.90
N ARG A 93 15.21 38.78 -11.75
CA ARG A 93 15.39 40.11 -12.39
C ARG A 93 16.48 40.98 -11.76
N ARG A 94 16.96 40.64 -10.56
CA ARG A 94 18.09 41.33 -9.89
C ARG A 94 19.45 40.67 -10.13
N ALA A 95 19.48 39.45 -10.68
CA ALA A 95 20.72 38.72 -10.93
C ALA A 95 21.32 38.95 -12.33
N GLU A 96 20.56 39.53 -13.26
CA GLU A 96 21.07 39.87 -14.62
C GLU A 96 21.77 41.24 -14.70
N ALA A 97 21.89 41.95 -13.58
CA ALA A 97 22.59 43.22 -13.49
C ALA A 97 23.74 43.14 -12.48
N GLU A 98 24.71 42.24 -12.71
CA GLU A 98 26.11 42.48 -12.33
C GLU A 98 27.03 41.42 -12.92
N LYS A 99 27.74 41.82 -13.98
CA LYS A 99 28.83 41.09 -14.60
C LYS A 99 30.12 41.41 -13.84
N GLY A 100 30.87 40.39 -13.44
CA GLY A 100 32.32 40.48 -13.24
C GLY A 100 32.83 40.07 -11.86
N GLY A 101 33.42 38.87 -11.77
CA GLY A 101 34.20 38.44 -10.62
C GLY A 101 34.37 36.92 -10.61
N GLY A 102 35.59 36.43 -10.83
CA GLY A 102 35.90 35.00 -10.85
C GLY A 102 35.45 34.30 -9.57
N LEU A 103 34.72 33.20 -9.73
CA LEU A 103 34.17 32.42 -8.62
C LEU A 103 35.29 31.62 -7.91
N ASP A 104 35.44 31.91 -6.62
CA ASP A 104 36.22 31.16 -5.63
C ASP A 104 35.85 29.65 -5.65
N ALA A 105 36.85 28.78 -5.49
CA ALA A 105 36.72 27.31 -5.42
C ALA A 105 35.64 26.82 -4.41
N ARG A 106 35.34 27.61 -3.37
CA ARG A 106 34.25 27.35 -2.42
C ARG A 106 32.86 27.50 -3.03
N ALA A 107 32.67 28.45 -3.95
CA ALA A 107 31.39 28.65 -4.62
C ALA A 107 31.13 27.54 -5.65
N TRP A 108 32.17 27.04 -6.31
CA TRP A 108 32.06 25.84 -7.16
C TRP A 108 31.74 24.58 -6.36
N MET A 109 32.30 24.40 -5.17
CA MET A 109 31.97 23.27 -4.29
C MET A 109 30.50 23.27 -3.84
N LEU A 110 29.91 24.44 -3.61
CA LEU A 110 28.49 24.54 -3.24
C LEU A 110 27.56 24.21 -4.41
N ILE A 111 27.90 24.61 -5.62
CA ILE A 111 27.15 24.26 -6.84
C ILE A 111 27.24 22.76 -7.11
N LEU A 112 28.43 22.17 -6.95
CA LEU A 112 28.64 20.74 -7.12
C LEU A 112 27.91 19.92 -6.04
N GLY A 113 27.96 20.36 -4.77
CA GLY A 113 27.24 19.73 -3.66
C GLY A 113 25.72 19.77 -3.85
N LEU A 114 25.19 20.87 -4.40
CA LEU A 114 23.78 21.00 -4.72
C LEU A 114 23.36 20.04 -5.86
N LEU A 115 24.19 19.92 -6.91
CA LEU A 115 23.97 18.99 -8.04
C LEU A 115 24.00 17.52 -7.58
N VAL A 116 24.91 17.17 -6.66
CA VAL A 116 24.96 15.83 -6.04
C VAL A 116 23.75 15.58 -5.13
N SER A 117 23.25 16.59 -4.42
CA SER A 117 22.05 16.42 -3.58
C SER A 117 20.75 16.25 -4.37
N LEU A 118 20.69 16.78 -5.61
CA LEU A 118 19.51 16.72 -6.49
C LEU A 118 19.56 15.57 -7.50
N GLY A 119 20.72 14.96 -7.76
CA GLY A 119 20.88 13.82 -8.70
C GLY A 119 21.71 12.62 -8.19
N GLY A 120 22.23 12.66 -6.97
CA GLY A 120 23.25 11.72 -6.48
C GLY A 120 22.72 10.48 -5.77
N ASN A 121 21.84 9.71 -6.40
CA ASN A 121 21.57 8.32 -6.00
C ASN A 121 21.71 7.30 -7.16
N VAL A 122 22.37 7.68 -8.26
CA VAL A 122 22.72 6.73 -9.33
C VAL A 122 24.24 6.54 -9.45
N GLY A 123 25.05 7.53 -9.09
CA GLY A 123 26.51 7.47 -9.27
C GLY A 123 27.27 6.65 -8.22
N LEU A 124 26.72 6.47 -7.01
CA LEU A 124 27.41 5.80 -5.90
C LEU A 124 27.41 4.26 -6.01
N ALA A 125 26.59 3.68 -6.90
CA ALA A 125 26.55 2.23 -7.12
C ALA A 125 27.62 1.73 -8.11
N MET A 126 28.31 2.61 -8.86
CA MET A 126 29.24 2.20 -9.92
C MET A 126 30.72 2.14 -9.50
N TYR A 127 31.09 2.57 -8.28
CA TYR A 127 32.51 2.66 -7.88
C TYR A 127 32.93 1.77 -6.71
N TRP A 128 32.04 0.93 -6.17
CA TRP A 128 32.39 -0.01 -5.11
C TRP A 128 31.62 -1.33 -5.27
N GLY A 129 32.31 -2.40 -5.67
CA GLY A 129 31.80 -3.76 -5.46
C GLY A 129 31.48 -4.53 -6.73
N ASN A 130 32.50 -5.18 -7.25
CA ASN A 130 32.43 -6.34 -8.13
C ASN A 130 31.57 -7.45 -7.48
N GLY A 131 30.38 -7.73 -8.03
CA GLY A 131 29.52 -8.84 -7.63
C GLY A 131 28.11 -8.72 -8.23
N ASN A 132 27.73 -9.69 -9.05
CA ASN A 132 26.43 -9.82 -9.73
C ASN A 132 25.26 -9.18 -8.98
N LEU A 133 24.70 -8.10 -9.53
CA LEU A 133 23.39 -7.60 -9.17
C LEU A 133 22.53 -7.58 -10.43
N GLU A 134 21.77 -8.66 -10.62
CA GLU A 134 20.65 -8.70 -11.56
C GLU A 134 19.67 -7.60 -11.17
N THR A 135 19.77 -6.48 -11.86
CA THR A 135 18.79 -5.41 -11.83
C THR A 135 17.56 -5.92 -12.56
N SER A 136 16.66 -6.54 -11.79
CA SER A 136 15.27 -6.73 -12.19
C SER A 136 14.66 -5.34 -12.38
N MET A 137 14.65 -4.87 -13.62
CA MET A 137 13.81 -3.77 -14.08
C MET A 137 12.35 -4.20 -13.95
N ALA A 138 11.80 -4.07 -12.75
CA ALA A 138 10.37 -4.15 -12.51
C ALA A 138 9.75 -2.80 -12.88
N GLY A 139 8.91 -2.84 -13.91
CA GLY A 139 7.75 -1.96 -14.04
C GLY A 139 8.05 -0.49 -14.24
N LYS A 140 8.07 -0.09 -15.52
CA LYS A 140 7.80 1.28 -15.96
C LYS A 140 6.51 1.79 -15.31
N ALA A 141 6.62 2.51 -14.19
CA ALA A 141 5.52 3.20 -13.55
C ALA A 141 4.96 4.21 -14.56
N ARG A 142 3.86 3.83 -15.22
CA ARG A 142 3.04 4.80 -15.95
C ARG A 142 2.37 5.67 -14.89
N SER A 143 2.88 6.88 -14.75
CA SER A 143 2.18 7.98 -14.11
C SER A 143 0.97 8.35 -14.98
N SER A 144 -0.13 7.64 -14.82
CA SER A 144 -1.44 8.09 -15.31
C SER A 144 -2.19 8.59 -14.10
N GLY A 145 -2.50 9.89 -14.05
CA GLY A 145 -3.27 10.53 -12.98
C GLY A 145 -4.74 10.09 -12.98
N VAL A 146 -4.97 8.80 -12.77
CA VAL A 146 -6.29 8.18 -12.69
C VAL A 146 -6.64 8.07 -11.21
N ASP A 147 -7.84 8.52 -10.85
CA ASP A 147 -8.40 8.48 -9.49
C ASP A 147 -8.61 7.02 -9.09
N LEU A 148 -7.56 6.40 -8.52
CA LEU A 148 -7.54 4.98 -8.19
C LEU A 148 -8.33 4.74 -6.90
N VAL A 149 -9.45 4.04 -7.00
CA VAL A 149 -10.32 3.71 -5.86
C VAL A 149 -10.09 2.26 -5.45
N VAL A 150 -9.81 2.03 -4.17
CA VAL A 150 -9.68 0.67 -3.63
C VAL A 150 -11.02 0.21 -3.07
N TYR A 151 -11.59 -0.84 -3.65
CA TYR A 151 -12.81 -1.48 -3.18
C TYR A 151 -12.50 -2.77 -2.42
N ASP A 152 -13.01 -2.88 -1.20
CA ASP A 152 -12.75 -4.04 -0.33
C ASP A 152 -13.74 -5.17 -0.56
N LEU A 153 -13.20 -6.34 -0.91
CA LEU A 153 -14.01 -7.55 -1.03
C LEU A 153 -14.30 -8.17 0.34
N PRO A 154 -15.47 -8.80 0.49
CA PRO A 154 -15.73 -9.72 1.59
C PRO A 154 -14.63 -10.77 1.74
N PRO A 155 -14.34 -11.23 2.98
CA PRO A 155 -13.36 -12.28 3.20
C PRO A 155 -13.82 -13.58 2.51
N VAL A 156 -12.93 -14.20 1.75
CA VAL A 156 -13.17 -15.49 1.08
C VAL A 156 -12.43 -16.58 1.83
N THR A 157 -13.12 -17.68 2.15
CA THR A 157 -12.52 -18.86 2.79
C THR A 157 -12.76 -20.07 1.92
N THR A 158 -11.70 -20.80 1.60
CA THR A 158 -11.80 -22.04 0.82
C THR A 158 -10.76 -23.06 1.26
N ASN A 159 -10.99 -24.30 0.87
CA ASN A 159 -10.01 -25.36 1.04
C ASN A 159 -9.11 -25.38 -0.20
N TYR A 160 -7.81 -25.53 0.00
CA TYR A 160 -6.86 -25.80 -1.06
C TYR A 160 -5.99 -26.99 -0.68
N LYS A 161 -5.38 -27.63 -1.68
CA LYS A 161 -4.46 -28.75 -1.47
C LYS A 161 -3.04 -28.30 -1.74
N ASP A 162 -2.17 -28.52 -0.77
CA ASP A 162 -0.73 -28.38 -0.96
C ASP A 162 -0.05 -29.76 -0.94
N LYS A 163 1.29 -29.77 -1.01
CA LYS A 163 2.08 -31.01 -0.98
C LYS A 163 1.96 -31.79 0.34
N THR A 164 1.50 -31.15 1.41
CA THR A 164 1.39 -31.70 2.78
C THR A 164 -0.03 -32.16 3.12
N GLY A 165 -1.04 -31.70 2.37
CA GLY A 165 -2.43 -32.13 2.53
C GLY A 165 -3.42 -31.03 2.17
N THR A 166 -4.67 -31.21 2.60
CA THR A 166 -5.72 -30.18 2.46
C THR A 166 -5.57 -29.16 3.59
N LYS A 167 -5.53 -27.88 3.23
CA LYS A 167 -5.46 -26.74 4.15
C LYS A 167 -6.61 -25.77 3.89
N VAL A 168 -6.89 -24.92 4.86
CA VAL A 168 -7.90 -23.87 4.70
C VAL A 168 -7.19 -22.55 4.49
N VAL A 169 -7.57 -21.81 3.45
CA VAL A 169 -7.11 -20.44 3.22
C VAL A 169 -8.25 -19.46 3.43
N LYS A 170 -8.01 -18.43 4.23
CA LYS A 170 -8.88 -17.26 4.37
C LYS A 170 -8.14 -16.04 3.84
N MET A 171 -8.75 -15.34 2.88
CA MET A 171 -8.12 -14.23 2.18
C MET A 171 -9.01 -12.99 2.21
N ARG A 172 -8.39 -11.83 2.44
CA ARG A 172 -9.02 -10.50 2.30
C ARG A 172 -8.33 -9.74 1.17
N LEU A 173 -9.14 -9.26 0.24
CA LEU A 173 -8.68 -8.64 -0.99
C LEU A 173 -9.22 -7.22 -1.12
N GLY A 174 -8.38 -6.34 -1.65
CA GLY A 174 -8.79 -5.05 -2.21
C GLY A 174 -8.68 -5.07 -3.72
N LEU A 175 -9.66 -4.53 -4.43
CA LEU A 175 -9.62 -4.32 -5.88
C LEU A 175 -9.28 -2.87 -6.15
N GLU A 176 -8.29 -2.62 -7.00
CA GLU A 176 -7.94 -1.29 -7.45
C GLU A 176 -8.74 -0.98 -8.72
N LEU A 177 -9.57 0.05 -8.66
CA LEU A 177 -10.48 0.47 -9.70
C LEU A 177 -10.05 1.83 -10.24
N SER A 178 -10.24 2.06 -11.54
CA SER A 178 -9.88 3.31 -12.19
C SER A 178 -10.80 4.51 -11.88
N SER A 179 -11.94 4.30 -11.22
CA SER A 179 -12.85 5.38 -10.80
C SER A 179 -13.85 4.93 -9.75
N GLN A 180 -14.48 5.90 -9.07
CA GLN A 180 -15.56 5.67 -8.11
C GLN A 180 -16.82 5.08 -8.77
N ASP A 181 -17.08 5.38 -10.03
CA ASP A 181 -18.27 4.88 -10.76
C ASP A 181 -18.20 3.37 -10.96
N ASN A 182 -16.99 2.82 -11.09
CA ASN A 182 -16.75 1.38 -11.23
C ASN A 182 -17.11 0.59 -9.96
N VAL A 183 -17.18 1.25 -8.80
CA VAL A 183 -17.55 0.59 -7.54
C VAL A 183 -18.97 0.02 -7.63
N ALA A 184 -19.90 0.74 -8.25
CA ALA A 184 -21.28 0.28 -8.40
C ALA A 184 -21.36 -0.97 -9.30
N ALA A 185 -20.59 -0.98 -10.40
CA ALA A 185 -20.52 -2.13 -11.31
C ALA A 185 -19.90 -3.37 -10.63
N VAL A 186 -18.84 -3.17 -9.82
CA VAL A 186 -18.25 -4.24 -9.00
C VAL A 186 -19.27 -4.78 -7.99
N GLN A 187 -20.05 -3.90 -7.34
CA GLN A 187 -21.08 -4.32 -6.38
C GLN A 187 -22.20 -5.14 -7.02
N GLU A 188 -22.66 -4.75 -8.21
CA GLU A 188 -23.67 -5.51 -8.95
C GLU A 188 -23.20 -6.93 -9.29
N ARG A 189 -21.90 -7.07 -9.58
CA ARG A 189 -21.27 -8.35 -9.97
C ARG A 189 -20.52 -9.03 -8.84
N LEU A 190 -20.72 -8.59 -7.60
CA LEU A 190 -19.96 -9.04 -6.44
C LEU A 190 -20.01 -10.56 -6.27
N SER A 191 -21.19 -11.17 -6.44
CA SER A 191 -21.37 -12.62 -6.34
C SER A 191 -20.50 -13.38 -7.35
N SER A 192 -20.44 -12.90 -8.59
CA SER A 192 -19.62 -13.50 -9.66
C SER A 192 -18.13 -13.34 -9.36
N ILE A 193 -17.73 -12.17 -8.88
CA ILE A 193 -16.35 -11.87 -8.48
C ILE A 193 -15.92 -12.78 -7.33
N ILE A 194 -16.73 -12.92 -6.29
CA ILE A 194 -16.43 -13.79 -5.13
C ILE A 194 -16.35 -15.25 -5.53
N ASN A 195 -17.29 -15.74 -6.35
CA ASN A 195 -17.24 -17.10 -6.86
C ASN A 195 -15.97 -17.34 -7.67
N ARG A 196 -15.55 -16.36 -8.47
CA ARG A 196 -14.31 -16.45 -9.24
C ARG A 196 -13.08 -16.51 -8.32
N VAL A 197 -12.99 -15.64 -7.33
CA VAL A 197 -11.91 -15.65 -6.34
C VAL A 197 -11.85 -16.99 -5.59
N ALA A 198 -13.00 -17.52 -5.16
CA ALA A 198 -13.06 -18.81 -4.47
C ALA A 198 -12.59 -19.96 -5.37
N ASN A 199 -12.98 -19.96 -6.64
CA ASN A 199 -12.53 -20.93 -7.63
C ASN A 199 -11.01 -20.85 -7.86
N ASP A 200 -10.48 -19.65 -8.12
CA ASP A 200 -9.05 -19.43 -8.35
C ASP A 200 -8.21 -19.86 -7.13
N LEU A 201 -8.71 -19.59 -5.92
CA LEU A 201 -8.10 -20.06 -4.68
C LEU A 201 -8.15 -21.58 -4.51
N SER A 202 -9.27 -22.22 -4.82
CA SER A 202 -9.34 -23.69 -4.72
C SER A 202 -8.49 -24.41 -5.77
N ALA A 203 -8.22 -23.74 -6.89
CA ALA A 203 -7.41 -24.26 -7.99
C ALA A 203 -5.89 -24.21 -7.73
N LEU A 204 -5.46 -23.72 -6.56
CA LEU A 204 -4.06 -23.66 -6.12
C LEU A 204 -3.40 -25.03 -5.84
N ASP A 205 -3.92 -26.12 -6.41
CA ASP A 205 -3.49 -27.49 -6.14
C ASP A 205 -1.97 -27.65 -6.34
N GLY A 206 -1.29 -28.07 -5.27
CA GLY A 206 0.16 -28.30 -5.25
C GLY A 206 1.03 -27.05 -5.13
N GLN A 207 0.45 -25.84 -5.06
CA GLN A 207 1.20 -24.61 -4.81
C GLN A 207 1.38 -24.35 -3.32
N ASP A 208 2.58 -23.88 -2.94
CA ASP A 208 2.88 -23.45 -1.57
C ASP A 208 2.63 -21.95 -1.45
N LEU A 209 1.62 -21.54 -0.68
CA LEU A 209 1.26 -20.14 -0.46
C LEU A 209 2.26 -19.36 0.41
N ASN A 210 3.28 -20.02 0.97
CA ASN A 210 4.34 -19.35 1.73
C ASN A 210 5.43 -18.74 0.83
N SER A 211 5.44 -19.05 -0.47
CA SER A 211 6.46 -18.56 -1.40
C SER A 211 6.06 -17.23 -2.04
N ALA A 212 6.99 -16.30 -2.19
CA ALA A 212 6.73 -15.02 -2.85
C ALA A 212 6.35 -15.20 -4.34
N THR A 213 6.89 -16.23 -5.00
CA THR A 213 6.63 -16.52 -6.42
C THR A 213 5.19 -16.98 -6.65
N SER A 214 4.70 -17.93 -5.85
CA SER A 214 3.31 -18.41 -5.95
C SER A 214 2.31 -17.32 -5.60
N LEU A 215 2.60 -16.46 -4.62
CA LEU A 215 1.74 -15.32 -4.29
C LEU A 215 1.63 -14.32 -5.44
N ASN A 216 2.73 -14.04 -6.16
CA ASN A 216 2.67 -13.17 -7.34
C ASN A 216 1.88 -13.83 -8.49
N GLN A 217 2.09 -15.12 -8.74
CA GLN A 217 1.31 -15.87 -9.75
C GLN A 217 -0.18 -15.89 -9.41
N LEU A 218 -0.51 -16.08 -8.13
CA LEU A 218 -1.89 -16.00 -7.64
C LEU A 218 -2.46 -14.58 -7.81
N ARG A 219 -1.67 -13.53 -7.57
CA ARG A 219 -2.13 -12.15 -7.80
C ARG A 219 -2.52 -11.95 -9.26
N ASP A 220 -1.66 -12.37 -10.19
CA ASP A 220 -1.89 -12.20 -11.61
C ASP A 220 -3.13 -12.99 -12.07
N ALA A 221 -3.26 -14.24 -11.61
CA ALA A 221 -4.42 -15.09 -11.90
C ALA A 221 -5.72 -14.51 -11.33
N LEU A 222 -5.70 -13.99 -10.10
CA LEU A 222 -6.85 -13.34 -9.48
C LEU A 222 -7.21 -12.05 -10.18
N GLN A 223 -6.24 -11.23 -10.58
CA GLN A 223 -6.52 -10.00 -11.31
C GLN A 223 -7.20 -10.32 -12.64
N GLU A 224 -6.67 -11.26 -13.41
CA GLU A 224 -7.28 -11.70 -14.66
C GLU A 224 -8.68 -12.30 -14.43
N GLY A 225 -8.83 -13.09 -13.37
CA GLY A 225 -10.10 -13.73 -13.04
C GLY A 225 -11.17 -12.73 -12.62
N VAL A 226 -10.83 -11.83 -11.71
CA VAL A 226 -11.70 -10.75 -11.25
C VAL A 226 -12.05 -9.81 -12.40
N GLN A 227 -11.11 -9.47 -13.29
CA GLN A 227 -11.41 -8.66 -14.48
C GLN A 227 -12.47 -9.31 -15.36
N LYS A 228 -12.36 -10.62 -15.62
CA LYS A 228 -13.37 -11.37 -16.40
C LYS A 228 -14.72 -11.40 -15.68
N ALA A 229 -14.73 -11.51 -14.36
CA ALA A 229 -15.96 -11.57 -13.56
C ALA A 229 -16.64 -10.20 -13.41
N ALA A 230 -15.86 -9.12 -13.29
CA ALA A 230 -16.33 -7.75 -13.27
C ALA A 230 -16.83 -7.32 -14.66
N GLY A 231 -16.23 -7.84 -15.73
CA GLY A 231 -16.57 -7.54 -17.12
C GLY A 231 -15.65 -6.49 -17.73
N GLU A 232 -15.69 -6.40 -19.06
CA GLU A 232 -14.76 -5.54 -19.84
C GLU A 232 -14.99 -4.05 -19.59
N ASP A 233 -16.22 -3.66 -19.22
CA ASP A 233 -16.60 -2.25 -18.95
C ASP A 233 -16.15 -1.77 -17.56
N THR A 234 -15.53 -2.63 -16.75
CA THR A 234 -15.12 -2.31 -15.37
C THR A 234 -13.62 -2.62 -15.21
N PRO A 235 -12.73 -1.66 -15.51
CA PRO A 235 -11.29 -1.87 -15.45
C PRO A 235 -10.82 -2.10 -14.01
N ILE A 236 -10.19 -3.24 -13.78
CA ILE A 236 -9.51 -3.62 -12.55
C ILE A 236 -8.02 -3.44 -12.78
N GLU A 237 -7.47 -2.36 -12.21
CA GLU A 237 -6.07 -1.99 -12.35
C GLU A 237 -5.15 -2.94 -11.57
N GLY A 238 -5.66 -3.52 -10.47
CA GLY A 238 -4.87 -4.38 -9.60
C GLY A 238 -5.69 -5.10 -8.52
N VAL A 239 -5.02 -6.08 -7.90
CA VAL A 239 -5.53 -6.83 -6.74
C VAL A 239 -4.52 -6.74 -5.59
N LEU A 240 -5.01 -6.27 -4.46
CA LEU A 240 -4.24 -6.10 -3.23
C LEU A 240 -4.56 -7.22 -2.24
N PHE A 241 -3.52 -7.93 -1.80
CA PHE A 241 -3.62 -8.84 -0.67
C PHE A 241 -3.56 -8.05 0.62
N LYS A 242 -4.72 -7.90 1.29
CA LYS A 242 -4.78 -7.25 2.60
C LYS A 242 -4.44 -8.23 3.72
N GLU A 243 -4.87 -9.48 3.58
CA GLU A 243 -4.62 -10.54 4.54
C GLU A 243 -4.69 -11.90 3.85
N VAL A 244 -3.76 -12.79 4.20
CA VAL A 244 -3.75 -14.20 3.79
C VAL A 244 -3.46 -15.04 5.03
N LEU A 245 -4.43 -15.86 5.43
CA LEU A 245 -4.30 -16.77 6.57
C LEU A 245 -4.43 -18.20 6.05
N VAL A 246 -3.48 -19.06 6.41
CA VAL A 246 -3.46 -20.47 6.08
C VAL A 246 -3.55 -21.27 7.38
N PHE A 247 -4.52 -22.18 7.46
CA PHE A 247 -4.78 -23.07 8.59
C PHE A 247 -4.53 -24.53 8.20
#